data_AF-A0A7Z8YEB9-F1
#
_entry.id   AF-A0A7Z8YEB9-F1
#
_cell.length_a   1.000
_cell.length_b   1.000
_cell.length_c   1.000
_cell.angle_alpha   90.00
_cell.angle_beta   90.00
_cell.angle_gamma   90.00
#
_symmetry.space_group_name_H-M   'P 1'
#
loop_
_entity.id
_entity.type
_entity.pdbx_description
1 polymer ?
#
loop_
_entity_poly.entity_id
_entity_poly.type
_entity_poly.pdbx_seq_one_letter_code
_entity_poly.pdbx_strand_id
1 'polypeptide(L)'
;MKFLLTIPLSLLVLACDNPVISLKKNCNAETAKQTVAELAEVKGKIQQIENLAGSNRTYWVQDSLQQDSKAYYRYQLMSQLPYADIHLYSFCVAKDDCKQVFLQQKDGSLLPYAEMEKQTKQLVDQQKQFPAFFKQFTTDMAFRQQHLAEPLMRFLVQKDGSVLLTEEELLTDDINALQTYTFSYYPDGVCCKNTEKAIAFVFVPVGDTWRLLEIWH
;
A
#
# COMPACT_ATOMS: atom_id res chain seq x y z
N MET A 1 56.15 -16.94 40.47
CA MET A 1 54.81 -17.43 40.06
C MET A 1 54.36 -16.61 38.87
N LYS A 2 54.17 -17.26 37.71
CA LYS A 2 53.65 -16.68 36.47
C LYS A 2 52.12 -16.70 36.52
N PHE A 3 51.46 -15.57 36.38
CA PHE A 3 50.06 -15.52 35.97
C PHE A 3 50.02 -14.97 34.54
N LEU A 4 49.72 -15.86 33.58
CA LEU A 4 49.33 -15.49 32.23
C LEU A 4 47.93 -14.88 32.30
N LEU A 5 47.78 -13.65 31.81
CA LEU A 5 46.48 -13.08 31.44
C LEU A 5 46.36 -13.18 29.92
N THR A 6 45.72 -14.25 29.47
CA THR A 6 45.23 -14.41 28.10
C THR A 6 44.00 -13.51 27.94
N ILE A 7 44.16 -12.39 27.24
CA ILE A 7 43.05 -11.55 26.79
C ILE A 7 42.51 -12.16 25.49
N PRO A 8 41.20 -12.51 25.38
CA PRO A 8 40.66 -13.07 24.15
C PRO A 8 40.65 -12.02 23.03
N LEU A 9 41.24 -12.42 21.90
CA LEU A 9 41.42 -11.68 20.66
C LEU A 9 40.09 -11.55 19.88
N SER A 10 39.07 -10.93 20.46
CA SER A 10 37.73 -10.87 19.85
C SER A 10 37.07 -9.49 19.87
N LEU A 11 37.84 -8.41 19.96
CA LEU A 11 37.32 -7.03 19.98
C LEU A 11 38.03 -6.05 19.03
N LEU A 12 38.62 -6.57 17.95
CA LEU A 12 39.31 -5.77 16.93
C LEU A 12 38.64 -5.88 15.54
N VAL A 13 37.30 -5.79 15.51
CA VAL A 13 36.54 -5.59 14.26
C VAL A 13 35.50 -4.47 14.42
N LEU A 14 35.87 -3.35 15.04
CA LEU A 14 35.03 -2.14 15.05
C LEU A 14 35.92 -0.88 15.03
N ALA A 15 36.78 -0.79 14.01
CA ALA A 15 37.39 0.47 13.59
C ALA A 15 38.00 0.30 12.20
N CYS A 16 37.26 0.69 11.16
CA CYS A 16 37.79 1.13 9.88
C CYS A 16 36.65 1.82 9.10
N ASP A 17 36.36 3.07 9.46
CA ASP A 17 35.93 4.05 8.46
C ASP A 17 37.13 4.30 7.55
N ASN A 18 37.33 3.44 6.56
CA ASN A 18 38.20 3.71 5.43
C ASN A 18 37.33 3.88 4.18
N PRO A 19 37.59 4.87 3.31
CA PRO A 19 36.97 4.97 2.01
C PRO A 19 37.61 3.94 1.08
N VAL A 20 37.47 2.66 1.42
CA VAL A 20 37.78 1.56 0.52
C VAL A 20 36.62 1.52 -0.45
N ILE A 21 36.88 1.98 -1.68
CA ILE A 21 36.17 1.66 -2.93
C ILE A 21 34.77 1.13 -2.63
N SER A 22 33.74 1.99 -2.70
CA SER A 22 32.36 1.52 -2.68
C SER A 22 32.19 0.60 -3.88
N LEU A 23 32.48 -0.69 -3.71
CA LEU A 23 31.91 -1.75 -4.50
C LEU A 23 30.43 -1.45 -4.45
N LYS A 24 29.89 -0.90 -5.55
CA LYS A 24 28.45 -0.78 -5.75
C LYS A 24 27.91 -2.14 -5.33
N LYS A 25 27.22 -2.20 -4.18
CA LYS A 25 26.53 -3.42 -3.78
C LYS A 25 25.53 -3.62 -4.91
N ASN A 26 25.87 -4.49 -5.86
CA ASN A 26 25.03 -4.74 -7.01
C ASN A 26 23.65 -5.11 -6.47
N CYS A 27 22.66 -4.31 -6.85
CA CYS A 27 21.31 -4.58 -6.46
C CYS A 27 20.90 -5.90 -7.10
N ASN A 28 20.57 -6.90 -6.29
CA ASN A 28 20.02 -8.15 -6.77
C ASN A 28 18.50 -8.18 -6.56
N ALA A 29 17.83 -9.10 -7.25
CA ALA A 29 16.37 -9.18 -7.23
C ALA A 29 15.79 -9.41 -5.83
N GLU A 30 16.44 -10.18 -4.96
CA GLU A 30 15.91 -10.44 -3.61
C GLU A 30 16.03 -9.22 -2.70
N THR A 31 17.16 -8.51 -2.77
CA THR A 31 17.37 -7.29 -1.98
C THR A 31 16.43 -6.17 -2.45
N ALA A 32 16.24 -6.05 -3.77
CA ALA A 32 15.26 -5.13 -4.34
C ALA A 32 13.83 -5.46 -3.91
N LYS A 33 13.44 -6.75 -3.94
CA LYS A 33 12.13 -7.19 -3.46
C LYS A 33 11.91 -6.86 -1.99
N GLN A 34 12.90 -7.15 -1.14
CA GLN A 34 12.83 -6.82 0.28
C GLN A 34 12.71 -5.32 0.50
N THR A 35 13.43 -4.50 -0.27
CA THR A 35 13.32 -3.04 -0.19
C THR A 35 11.90 -2.56 -0.50
N VAL A 36 11.26 -3.12 -1.53
CA VAL A 36 9.87 -2.79 -1.88
C VAL A 36 8.87 -3.33 -0.84
N ALA A 37 9.08 -4.53 -0.33
CA ALA A 37 8.20 -5.13 0.68
C ALA A 37 8.20 -4.36 2.01
N GLU A 38 9.27 -3.62 2.31
CA GLU A 38 9.41 -2.83 3.53
C GLU A 38 8.73 -1.44 3.45
N LEU A 39 8.28 -1.01 2.27
CA LEU A 39 7.63 0.29 2.07
C LEU A 39 6.30 0.36 2.84
N ALA A 40 5.98 1.55 3.36
CA ALA A 40 4.82 1.75 4.23
C ALA A 40 3.50 1.48 3.50
N GLU A 41 3.39 1.91 2.24
CA GLU A 41 2.20 1.76 1.40
C GLU A 41 1.95 0.29 1.03
N VAL A 42 3.02 -0.47 0.83
CA VAL A 42 2.94 -1.91 0.57
C VAL A 42 2.43 -2.64 1.81
N LYS A 43 3.05 -2.42 2.97
CA LYS A 43 2.60 -3.03 4.23
C LYS A 43 1.18 -2.62 4.59
N GLY A 44 0.86 -1.33 4.44
CA GLY A 44 -0.46 -0.79 4.70
C GLY A 44 -1.53 -1.43 3.81
N LYS A 45 -1.26 -1.57 2.51
CA LYS A 45 -2.21 -2.20 1.58
C LYS A 45 -2.42 -3.68 1.87
N ILE A 46 -1.35 -4.43 2.15
CA ILE A 46 -1.45 -5.84 2.54
C ILE A 46 -2.31 -5.98 3.80
N GLN A 47 -2.04 -5.17 4.83
CA GLN A 47 -2.81 -5.18 6.07
C GLN A 47 -4.27 -4.76 5.86
N GLN A 48 -4.54 -3.80 4.96
CA GLN A 48 -5.90 -3.40 4.60
C GLN A 48 -6.68 -4.58 4.01
N ILE A 49 -6.09 -5.28 3.03
CA ILE A 49 -6.71 -6.44 2.39
C ILE A 49 -6.89 -7.58 3.40
N GLU A 50 -5.89 -7.85 4.25
CA GLU A 50 -6.01 -8.85 5.30
C GLU A 50 -7.18 -8.57 6.25
N ASN A 51 -7.37 -7.31 6.65
CA ASN A 51 -8.45 -6.90 7.53
C ASN A 51 -9.83 -6.97 6.87
N LEU A 52 -9.91 -6.70 5.56
CA LEU A 52 -11.15 -6.70 4.79
C LEU A 52 -11.57 -8.11 4.37
N ALA A 53 -10.63 -8.91 3.85
CA ALA A 53 -10.88 -10.25 3.33
C ALA A 53 -10.63 -11.37 4.36
N GLY A 54 -10.24 -11.02 5.59
CA GLY A 54 -9.94 -11.94 6.70
C GLY A 54 -8.67 -12.80 6.52
N SER A 55 -7.90 -12.56 5.45
CA SER A 55 -6.73 -13.35 5.08
C SER A 55 -5.84 -12.58 4.10
N ASN A 56 -4.53 -12.89 4.10
CA ASN A 56 -3.63 -12.33 3.10
C ASN A 56 -3.88 -12.97 1.75
N ARG A 57 -4.26 -12.15 0.78
CA ARG A 57 -4.54 -12.57 -0.60
C ARG A 57 -3.54 -12.00 -1.59
N THR A 58 -2.48 -11.39 -1.11
CA THR A 58 -1.51 -10.70 -1.95
C THR A 58 -0.38 -11.61 -2.36
N TYR A 59 0.13 -11.40 -3.57
CA TYR A 59 1.31 -12.09 -4.07
C TYR A 59 2.12 -11.19 -5.00
N TRP A 60 3.37 -11.55 -5.24
CA TRP A 60 4.29 -10.76 -6.06
C TRP A 60 4.52 -11.41 -7.42
N VAL A 61 4.39 -10.62 -8.48
CA VAL A 61 4.93 -10.93 -9.81
C VAL A 61 6.19 -10.10 -10.00
N GLN A 62 7.24 -10.73 -10.51
CA GLN A 62 8.54 -10.08 -10.72
C GLN A 62 9.01 -10.27 -12.16
N ASP A 63 9.44 -9.18 -12.78
CA ASP A 63 10.13 -9.20 -14.07
C ASP A 63 11.22 -8.11 -14.16
N SER A 64 11.63 -7.75 -15.37
CA SER A 64 12.61 -6.70 -15.63
C SER A 64 12.10 -5.73 -16.68
N LEU A 65 12.38 -4.45 -16.47
CA LEU A 65 12.02 -3.36 -17.35
C LEU A 65 13.28 -2.61 -17.80
N GLN A 66 13.31 -2.18 -19.06
CA GLN A 66 14.32 -1.26 -19.56
C GLN A 66 13.64 0.04 -20.00
N GLN A 67 14.06 1.16 -19.44
CA GLN A 67 13.47 2.47 -19.68
C GLN A 67 14.57 3.54 -19.55
N ASP A 68 14.60 4.52 -20.45
CA ASP A 68 15.58 5.61 -20.46
C ASP A 68 17.04 5.14 -20.34
N SER A 69 17.38 4.05 -21.06
CA SER A 69 18.69 3.38 -21.03
C SER A 69 19.11 2.82 -19.66
N LYS A 70 18.18 2.72 -18.70
CA LYS A 70 18.37 2.08 -17.41
C LYS A 70 17.61 0.77 -17.32
N ALA A 71 18.13 -0.16 -16.52
CA ALA A 71 17.51 -1.45 -16.27
C ALA A 71 16.96 -1.50 -14.84
N TYR A 72 15.76 -2.03 -14.69
CA TYR A 72 15.04 -2.12 -13.43
C TYR A 72 14.60 -3.56 -13.17
N TYR A 73 14.54 -3.94 -11.90
CA TYR A 73 13.64 -5.00 -11.47
C TYR A 73 12.26 -4.39 -11.26
N ARG A 74 11.22 -5.03 -11.78
CA ARG A 74 9.84 -4.59 -11.57
C ARG A 74 9.11 -5.62 -10.72
N TYR A 75 8.45 -5.13 -9.68
CA TYR A 75 7.68 -5.90 -8.70
C TYR A 75 6.25 -5.42 -8.73
N GLN A 76 5.34 -6.31 -9.11
CA GLN A 76 3.92 -6.05 -9.13
C GLN A 76 3.29 -6.76 -7.93
N LEU A 77 2.68 -5.97 -7.05
CA LEU A 77 1.86 -6.49 -5.98
C LEU A 77 0.46 -6.75 -6.56
N MET A 78 0.05 -8.00 -6.50
CA MET A 78 -1.25 -8.48 -6.97
C MET A 78 -2.11 -8.88 -5.78
N SER A 79 -3.43 -8.83 -5.92
CA SER A 79 -4.40 -9.42 -5.00
C SER A 79 -5.17 -10.51 -5.72
N GLN A 80 -5.24 -11.69 -5.12
CA GLN A 80 -5.97 -12.83 -5.66
C GLN A 80 -7.45 -12.74 -5.25
N LEU A 81 -8.30 -12.49 -6.25
CA LEU A 81 -9.74 -12.69 -6.12
C LEU A 81 -10.15 -13.90 -6.96
N PRO A 82 -11.23 -14.59 -6.61
CA PRO A 82 -11.86 -15.54 -7.51
C PRO A 82 -12.11 -14.88 -8.87
N TYR A 83 -11.70 -15.58 -9.92
CA TYR A 83 -11.90 -15.22 -11.33
C TYR A 83 -11.08 -14.06 -11.89
N ALA A 84 -10.41 -13.25 -11.06
CA ALA A 84 -9.49 -12.22 -11.54
C ALA A 84 -8.42 -11.85 -10.51
N ASP A 85 -7.18 -11.67 -10.98
CA ASP A 85 -6.14 -11.04 -10.19
C ASP A 85 -6.22 -9.52 -10.37
N ILE A 86 -6.28 -8.79 -9.25
CA ILE A 86 -6.25 -7.34 -9.25
C ILE A 86 -4.82 -6.86 -9.08
N HIS A 87 -4.39 -5.98 -9.97
CA HIS A 87 -3.14 -5.25 -9.81
C HIS A 87 -3.29 -4.14 -8.77
N LEU A 88 -2.41 -4.13 -7.75
CA LEU A 88 -2.44 -3.11 -6.68
C LEU A 88 -1.36 -2.04 -6.91
N TYR A 89 -0.11 -2.47 -7.06
CA TYR A 89 1.03 -1.57 -7.22
C TYR A 89 2.08 -2.17 -8.16
N SER A 90 2.79 -1.30 -8.88
CA SER A 90 4.01 -1.66 -9.61
C SER A 90 5.16 -0.81 -9.10
N PHE A 91 6.19 -1.44 -8.52
CA PHE A 91 7.42 -0.77 -8.13
C PHE A 91 8.58 -1.19 -9.02
N CYS A 92 9.38 -0.22 -9.44
CA CYS A 92 10.61 -0.45 -10.19
C CYS A 92 11.82 -0.08 -9.31
N VAL A 93 12.80 -0.98 -9.23
CA VAL A 93 14.05 -0.77 -8.48
C VAL A 93 15.22 -0.78 -9.46
N ALA A 94 16.06 0.25 -9.43
CA ALA A 94 17.21 0.33 -10.33
C ALA A 94 18.19 -0.82 -10.05
N LYS A 95 18.61 -1.56 -11.10
CA LYS A 95 19.52 -2.71 -10.94
C LYS A 95 20.92 -2.32 -10.45
N ASP A 96 21.31 -1.06 -10.58
CA ASP A 96 22.59 -0.54 -10.11
C ASP A 96 22.54 0.09 -8.72
N ASP A 97 21.34 0.30 -8.15
CA ASP A 97 21.12 0.87 -6.81
C ASP A 97 19.76 0.48 -6.22
N CYS A 98 19.73 -0.46 -5.27
CA CYS A 98 18.50 -0.91 -4.61
C CYS A 98 17.78 0.19 -3.83
N LYS A 99 18.43 1.32 -3.53
CA LYS A 99 17.79 2.44 -2.83
C LYS A 99 16.97 3.31 -3.78
N GLN A 100 17.18 3.19 -5.09
CA GLN A 100 16.41 3.92 -6.09
C GLN A 100 15.16 3.12 -6.45
N VAL A 101 14.10 3.40 -5.70
CA VAL A 101 12.77 2.81 -5.89
C VAL A 101 11.86 3.84 -6.56
N PHE A 102 11.05 3.37 -7.50
CA PHE A 102 10.08 4.16 -8.24
C PHE A 102 8.72 3.46 -8.22
N LEU A 103 7.65 4.22 -8.08
CA LEU A 103 6.29 3.75 -8.37
C LEU A 103 6.03 3.91 -9.87
N GLN A 104 5.64 2.84 -10.55
CA GLN A 104 5.20 2.89 -11.93
C GLN A 104 3.74 3.33 -11.99
N GLN A 105 3.47 4.45 -12.64
CA GLN A 105 2.13 4.99 -12.85
C GLN A 105 1.41 4.28 -14.01
N LYS A 106 0.09 4.51 -14.14
CA LYS A 106 -0.74 3.88 -15.17
C LYS A 106 -0.29 4.21 -16.60
N ASP A 107 0.29 5.40 -16.81
CA ASP A 107 0.85 5.83 -18.09
C ASP A 107 2.26 5.23 -18.36
N GLY A 108 2.78 4.41 -17.44
CA GLY A 108 4.10 3.80 -17.51
C GLY A 108 5.24 4.67 -16.99
N SER A 109 4.98 5.93 -16.60
CA SER A 109 6.00 6.81 -16.02
C SER A 109 6.45 6.32 -14.64
N LEU A 110 7.69 6.67 -14.26
CA LEU A 110 8.32 6.25 -13.02
C LEU A 110 8.41 7.44 -12.05
N LEU A 111 7.57 7.43 -11.02
CA LEU A 111 7.58 8.42 -9.95
C LEU A 111 8.60 7.99 -8.87
N PRO A 112 9.61 8.81 -8.53
CA PRO A 112 10.54 8.48 -7.45
C PRO A 112 9.82 8.26 -6.12
N TYR A 113 10.16 7.20 -5.39
CA TYR A 113 9.49 6.87 -4.13
C TYR A 113 9.62 8.00 -3.09
N ALA A 114 10.74 8.73 -3.06
CA ALA A 114 10.89 9.89 -2.17
C ALA A 114 9.84 11.00 -2.43
N GLU A 115 9.40 11.16 -3.68
CA GLU A 115 8.32 12.09 -4.02
C GLU A 115 6.96 11.56 -3.57
N MET A 116 6.70 10.27 -3.81
CA MET A 116 5.50 9.59 -3.31
C MET A 116 5.42 9.69 -1.77
N GLU A 117 6.50 9.41 -1.04
CA GLU A 117 6.53 9.46 0.42
C GLU A 117 6.19 10.88 0.94
N LYS A 118 6.63 11.91 0.23
CA LYS A 118 6.27 13.30 0.53
C LYS A 118 4.77 13.54 0.31
N GLN A 119 4.20 13.01 -0.77
CA GLN A 119 2.76 13.09 -1.04
C GLN A 119 1.97 12.33 0.05
N THR A 120 2.35 11.10 0.39
CA THR A 120 1.75 10.30 1.46
C THR A 120 1.74 11.04 2.80
N LYS A 121 2.85 11.70 3.17
CA LYS A 121 2.92 12.51 4.41
C LYS A 121 1.91 13.66 4.41
N GLN A 122 1.67 14.30 3.26
CA GLN A 122 0.63 15.34 3.13
C GLN A 122 -0.78 14.75 3.24
N LEU A 123 -1.01 13.55 2.70
CA LEU A 123 -2.29 12.85 2.80
C LEU A 123 -2.66 12.52 4.26
N VAL A 124 -1.67 12.16 5.10
CA VAL A 124 -1.89 11.91 6.53
C VAL A 124 -2.47 13.15 7.25
N ASP A 125 -2.09 14.35 6.83
CA ASP A 125 -2.70 15.57 7.38
C ASP A 125 -4.14 15.78 6.89
N GLN A 126 -4.43 15.45 5.62
CA GLN A 126 -5.79 15.49 5.07
C GLN A 126 -6.72 14.49 5.77
N GLN A 127 -6.21 13.32 6.18
CA GLN A 127 -6.97 12.30 6.91
C GLN A 127 -7.60 12.82 8.21
N LYS A 128 -7.04 13.86 8.83
CA LYS A 128 -7.64 14.50 10.02
C LYS A 128 -9.01 15.11 9.74
N GLN A 129 -9.28 15.50 8.49
CA GLN A 129 -10.56 16.07 8.06
C GLN A 129 -11.56 14.99 7.60
N PHE A 130 -11.14 13.74 7.50
CA PHE A 130 -11.97 12.64 7.01
C PHE A 130 -13.28 12.45 7.78
N PRO A 131 -13.33 12.51 9.13
CA PRO A 131 -14.59 12.36 9.86
C PRO A 131 -15.64 13.41 9.49
N ALA A 132 -15.22 14.65 9.19
CA ALA A 132 -16.14 15.71 8.77
C ALA A 132 -16.68 15.45 7.36
N PHE A 133 -15.81 15.03 6.44
CA PHE A 133 -16.22 14.55 5.11
C PHE A 133 -17.23 13.39 5.22
N PHE A 134 -16.90 12.37 6.00
CA PHE A 134 -17.72 11.17 6.11
C PHE A 134 -19.09 11.47 6.74
N LYS A 135 -19.15 12.39 7.70
CA LYS A 135 -20.41 12.89 8.23
C LYS A 135 -21.33 13.40 7.11
N GLN A 136 -20.83 14.28 6.25
CA GLN A 136 -21.61 14.79 5.11
C GLN A 136 -21.99 13.67 4.14
N PHE A 137 -21.06 12.75 3.85
CA PHE A 137 -21.29 11.58 3.00
C PHE A 137 -22.44 10.68 3.51
N THR A 138 -22.57 10.51 4.82
CA THR A 138 -23.67 9.72 5.42
C THR A 138 -25.02 10.44 5.33
N THR A 139 -25.04 11.78 5.37
CA THR A 139 -26.30 12.55 5.48
C THR A 139 -26.83 13.14 4.16
N ASP A 140 -25.97 13.34 3.16
CA ASP A 140 -26.33 13.98 1.90
C ASP A 140 -26.13 13.00 0.73
N MET A 141 -27.25 12.54 0.15
CA MET A 141 -27.25 11.59 -0.96
C MET A 141 -26.62 12.17 -2.23
N ALA A 142 -26.85 13.45 -2.55
CA ALA A 142 -26.29 14.05 -3.76
C ALA A 142 -24.77 14.20 -3.63
N PHE A 143 -24.32 14.65 -2.45
CA PHE A 143 -22.89 14.67 -2.12
C PHE A 143 -22.29 13.27 -2.20
N ARG A 144 -22.97 12.26 -1.66
CA ARG A 144 -22.52 10.86 -1.71
C ARG A 144 -22.25 10.37 -3.14
N GLN A 145 -23.21 10.55 -4.04
CA GLN A 145 -23.07 10.10 -5.43
C GLN A 145 -21.92 10.82 -6.15
N GLN A 146 -21.72 12.11 -5.87
CA GLN A 146 -20.60 12.87 -6.44
C GLN A 146 -19.23 12.40 -5.96
N HIS A 147 -19.16 11.58 -4.91
CA HIS A 147 -17.92 11.11 -4.30
C HIS A 147 -17.72 9.60 -4.45
N LEU A 148 -18.35 8.97 -5.44
CA LEU A 148 -18.05 7.60 -5.83
C LEU A 148 -16.90 7.56 -6.84
N ALA A 149 -16.13 6.48 -6.82
CA ALA A 149 -15.27 6.12 -7.95
C ALA A 149 -16.14 5.59 -9.09
N GLU A 150 -15.62 5.70 -10.32
CA GLU A 150 -16.28 5.18 -11.51
C GLU A 150 -15.31 4.19 -12.21
N PRO A 151 -15.58 2.87 -12.18
CA PRO A 151 -16.66 2.20 -11.43
C PRO A 151 -16.38 2.15 -9.91
N LEU A 152 -17.45 2.03 -9.12
CA LEU A 152 -17.39 1.68 -7.70
C LEU A 152 -17.29 0.16 -7.59
N MET A 153 -16.31 -0.35 -6.84
CA MET A 153 -16.10 -1.80 -6.72
C MET A 153 -16.78 -2.33 -5.46
N ARG A 154 -17.59 -3.39 -5.59
CA ARG A 154 -18.16 -4.12 -4.45
C ARG A 154 -17.56 -5.52 -4.37
N PHE A 155 -17.11 -5.88 -3.18
CA PHE A 155 -16.54 -7.15 -2.83
C PHE A 155 -17.42 -7.87 -1.80
N LEU A 156 -17.76 -9.13 -2.06
CA LEU A 156 -18.51 -9.98 -1.13
C LEU A 156 -17.70 -11.23 -0.79
N VAL A 157 -17.27 -11.33 0.47
CA VAL A 157 -16.50 -12.48 0.98
C VAL A 157 -17.46 -13.62 1.33
N GLN A 158 -17.30 -14.74 0.63
CA GLN A 158 -18.05 -15.97 0.84
C GLN A 158 -17.47 -16.80 1.99
N LYS A 159 -18.28 -17.73 2.51
CA LYS A 159 -17.88 -18.62 3.62
C LYS A 159 -16.68 -19.51 3.31
N ASP A 160 -16.48 -19.87 2.05
CA ASP A 160 -15.34 -20.65 1.57
C ASP A 160 -14.08 -19.79 1.37
N GLY A 161 -14.17 -18.49 1.65
CA GLY A 161 -13.10 -17.54 1.40
C GLY A 161 -12.97 -17.15 -0.07
N SER A 162 -13.94 -17.43 -0.94
CA SER A 162 -13.99 -16.77 -2.24
C SER A 162 -14.50 -15.32 -2.07
N VAL A 163 -14.06 -14.38 -2.89
CA VAL A 163 -14.57 -12.99 -2.96
C VAL A 163 -15.25 -12.77 -4.31
N LEU A 164 -16.51 -12.34 -4.31
CA LEU A 164 -17.21 -11.92 -5.53
C LEU A 164 -17.00 -10.43 -5.76
N LEU A 165 -16.76 -10.04 -7.01
CA LEU A 165 -16.58 -8.66 -7.43
C LEU A 165 -17.74 -8.19 -8.32
N THR A 166 -18.29 -7.02 -8.01
CA THR A 166 -19.32 -6.34 -8.80
C THR A 166 -18.93 -4.88 -9.01
N GLU A 167 -19.16 -4.36 -10.22
CA GLU A 167 -19.01 -2.94 -10.53
C GLU A 167 -20.37 -2.23 -10.38
N GLU A 168 -20.37 -1.07 -9.73
CA GLU A 168 -21.56 -0.26 -9.51
C GLU A 168 -21.33 1.18 -9.99
N GLU A 169 -22.38 1.80 -10.52
CA GLU A 169 -22.37 3.22 -10.92
C GLU A 169 -22.97 4.13 -9.84
N LEU A 170 -23.83 3.59 -8.98
CA LEU A 170 -24.57 4.33 -7.96
C LEU A 170 -24.55 3.58 -6.64
N LEU A 171 -24.45 4.33 -5.55
CA LEU A 171 -24.52 3.79 -4.20
C LEU A 171 -25.94 3.91 -3.64
N THR A 172 -26.69 2.80 -3.60
CA THR A 172 -28.07 2.78 -3.08
C THR A 172 -28.19 2.28 -1.65
N ASP A 173 -27.09 1.89 -1.01
CA ASP A 173 -27.10 1.37 0.36
C ASP A 173 -27.62 2.39 1.37
N ASP A 174 -28.37 1.89 2.36
CA ASP A 174 -28.70 2.63 3.56
C ASP A 174 -27.44 2.82 4.41
N ILE A 175 -26.86 4.01 4.32
CA ILE A 175 -25.70 4.41 5.10
C ILE A 175 -26.15 4.80 6.50
N ASN A 176 -25.64 4.09 7.51
CA ASN A 176 -25.92 4.37 8.91
C ASN A 176 -25.29 5.71 9.33
N ALA A 177 -25.69 6.19 10.51
CA ALA A 177 -25.12 7.41 11.08
C ALA A 177 -23.64 7.23 11.47
N LEU A 178 -22.87 8.32 11.42
CA LEU A 178 -21.42 8.37 11.68
C LEU A 178 -20.94 7.50 12.87
N GLN A 179 -21.66 7.51 13.99
CA GLN A 179 -21.27 6.81 15.22
C GLN A 179 -21.25 5.28 15.11
N THR A 180 -21.85 4.71 14.07
CA THR A 180 -21.85 3.25 13.83
C THR A 180 -20.63 2.79 13.04
N TYR A 181 -19.60 3.64 12.89
CA TYR A 181 -18.41 3.33 12.09
C TYR A 181 -17.12 3.51 12.91
N THR A 182 -16.18 2.61 12.69
CA THR A 182 -14.79 2.77 13.11
C THR A 182 -13.91 3.08 11.90
N PHE A 183 -12.92 3.95 12.11
CA PHE A 183 -11.98 4.36 11.06
C PHE A 183 -10.61 3.73 11.27
N SER A 184 -10.11 3.07 10.23
CA SER A 184 -8.73 2.59 10.13
C SER A 184 -8.01 3.37 9.04
N TYR A 185 -6.89 3.99 9.40
CA TYR A 185 -6.13 4.87 8.52
C TYR A 185 -4.95 4.11 7.91
N TYR A 186 -4.89 4.13 6.58
CA TYR A 186 -3.81 3.55 5.78
C TYR A 186 -3.06 4.67 5.05
N PRO A 187 -1.83 4.45 4.60
CA PRO A 187 -1.07 5.47 3.88
C PRO A 187 -1.81 6.11 2.69
N ASP A 188 -2.62 5.33 1.99
CA ASP A 188 -3.30 5.70 0.75
C ASP A 188 -4.82 5.89 0.90
N GLY A 189 -5.38 5.76 2.12
CA GLY A 189 -6.82 5.82 2.28
C GLY A 189 -7.34 5.59 3.70
N VAL A 190 -8.67 5.59 3.83
CA VAL A 190 -9.38 5.33 5.09
C VAL A 190 -10.40 4.22 4.88
N CYS A 191 -10.34 3.20 5.73
CA CYS A 191 -11.34 2.15 5.79
C CYS A 191 -12.35 2.47 6.91
N CYS A 192 -13.63 2.49 6.56
CA CYS A 192 -14.74 2.76 7.47
C CYS A 192 -15.53 1.48 7.67
N LYS A 193 -15.34 0.81 8.81
CA LYS A 193 -16.05 -0.43 9.12
C LYS A 193 -17.29 -0.13 9.93
N ASN A 194 -18.45 -0.58 9.45
CA ASN A 194 -19.67 -0.49 10.23
C ASN A 194 -19.61 -1.48 11.41
N THR A 195 -20.06 -1.06 12.59
CA THR A 195 -20.03 -1.86 13.81
C THR A 195 -21.27 -2.72 14.00
N GLU A 196 -22.34 -2.43 13.29
CA GLU A 196 -23.64 -3.10 13.37
C GLU A 196 -23.88 -4.06 12.19
N LYS A 197 -23.25 -3.78 11.06
CA LYS A 197 -23.34 -4.55 9.81
C LYS A 197 -21.94 -5.03 9.42
N ALA A 198 -21.86 -6.20 8.78
CA ALA A 198 -20.62 -6.66 8.14
C ALA A 198 -20.41 -5.90 6.82
N ILE A 199 -20.17 -4.59 6.90
CA ILE A 199 -19.87 -3.75 5.74
C ILE A 199 -18.71 -2.81 6.04
N ALA A 200 -17.81 -2.65 5.08
CA ALA A 200 -16.74 -1.67 5.13
C ALA A 200 -16.68 -0.84 3.85
N PHE A 201 -16.38 0.45 4.00
CA PHE A 201 -16.23 1.41 2.90
C PHE A 201 -14.77 1.86 2.83
N VAL A 202 -14.14 1.79 1.67
CA VAL A 202 -12.74 2.19 1.47
C VAL A 202 -12.68 3.48 0.66
N PHE A 203 -12.17 4.54 1.30
CA PHE A 203 -12.02 5.85 0.69
C PHE A 203 -10.56 6.15 0.37
N VAL A 204 -10.33 6.79 -0.76
CA VAL A 204 -9.02 7.31 -1.18
C VAL A 204 -9.09 8.83 -1.38
N PRO A 205 -8.02 9.57 -1.09
CA PRO A 205 -7.97 11.01 -1.32
C PRO A 205 -7.83 11.31 -2.81
N VAL A 206 -8.57 12.30 -3.30
CA VAL A 206 -8.52 12.81 -4.69
C VAL A 206 -8.55 14.34 -4.64
N GLY A 207 -7.40 14.96 -4.90
CA GLY A 207 -7.22 16.40 -4.70
C GLY A 207 -7.42 16.77 -3.23
N ASP A 208 -8.41 17.63 -2.96
CA ASP A 208 -8.77 18.09 -1.61
C ASP A 208 -10.01 17.38 -1.04
N THR A 209 -10.50 16.33 -1.71
CA THR A 209 -11.68 15.57 -1.29
C THR A 209 -11.39 14.05 -1.27
N TRP A 210 -12.42 13.25 -0.99
CA TRP A 210 -12.34 11.81 -0.86
C TRP A 210 -13.26 11.11 -1.85
N ARG A 211 -12.85 9.95 -2.37
CA ARG A 211 -13.68 9.09 -3.21
C ARG A 211 -13.86 7.73 -2.57
N LEU A 212 -15.10 7.24 -2.54
CA LEU A 212 -15.40 5.86 -2.19
C LEU A 212 -14.99 4.98 -3.37
N LEU A 213 -13.97 4.16 -3.17
CA LEU A 213 -13.43 3.26 -4.19
C LEU A 213 -14.02 1.85 -4.08
N GLU A 214 -14.20 1.37 -2.84
CA GLU A 214 -14.56 -0.02 -2.59
C GLU A 214 -15.59 -0.17 -1.48
N ILE A 215 -16.44 -1.18 -1.61
CA ILE A 215 -17.37 -1.65 -0.58
C ILE A 215 -17.11 -3.13 -0.33
N TRP A 216 -16.98 -3.53 0.93
CA TRP A 216 -16.69 -4.90 1.34
C TRP A 216 -17.77 -5.45 2.25
N HIS A 217 -18.20 -6.70 2.02
CA HIS A 217 -19.18 -7.47 2.81
C HIS A 217 -18.60 -8.81 3.27
#